data_AF-A0AAW0D6U0-F1
#
_entry.id   AF-A0AAW0D6U0-F1
#
_cell.length_a   1.000
_cell.length_b   1.000
_cell.length_c   1.000
_cell.angle_alpha   90.00
_cell.angle_beta   90.00
_cell.angle_gamma   90.00
#
_symmetry.space_group_name_H-M   'P 1'
#
loop_
_entity.id
_entity.type
_entity.pdbx_description
1 polymer ?
#
loop_
_entity_poly.entity_id
_entity_poly.type
_entity_poly.pdbx_seq_one_letter_code
_entity_poly.pdbx_strand_id
1 'polypeptide(L)'
;MLVPTLFTVLAAGIATAAPVGRRDVTLDAAATAEAQKFDASATRAFTATTIKTSNGKCLSVNPFSGDFRENLTPVNVVDCNGSKNQTWDVITSGVHNNVKGQALIVSSLTNACLNFDPRRNAGNQVLLFSCGGRADGGGQVTDSQLFAFNGGSGPQTLTPQNGKSTVCLNVKNGLIDQTACGNAKELFTFGGKANTDTNTKATTPAAVTTKAAATTKAAATTKAATATKIKVSGAGGTLNPTAVAEAQKKDNTATRAATGVEIKDSTGQCLSIDETAGDFRENLIPVAVKKCDGSAGQKFDFITKGVHNNKDGKTLIVSSLTNGCLSFDPRRGNDKIHIFSCGGRADGSGQVTDSQLFPFSAATLTKAGPLAPSNQQNTCFVNTNGLLQPSDCNVASPAANQLFTVGSASAAPPAAGNGNTQTTKAPVVTTTAPATKTTAAATATTPIKVSGAGGTLNPTAVAESHPRDNTATRAATGVQIKTSDGQCLSIDEIAGDFRENLIPINIKKCDGSAGQKFDFITKGVHNDQAGKTLIVSTLTNGCLNFDDRRAAGDQVIIFSCGGRADGSGQVNNSQLFPFTAADLKAPYALTPSNAKGVCFVNNNGRLSNVNCDAAKPAANQLFTIVA
;
A
#
# COMPACT_ATOMS: atom_id res chain seq x y z
N MET A 1 47.77 47.53 -54.10
CA MET A 1 46.50 46.77 -54.04
C MET A 1 46.53 45.90 -52.79
N LEU A 2 45.69 46.20 -51.81
CA LEU A 2 45.66 45.58 -50.48
C LEU A 2 44.76 44.33 -50.48
N VAL A 3 45.22 43.29 -49.79
CA VAL A 3 44.48 42.06 -49.44
C VAL A 3 43.75 42.30 -48.11
N PRO A 4 42.46 41.94 -47.96
CA PRO A 4 41.79 42.03 -46.66
C PRO A 4 41.91 40.71 -45.89
N THR A 5 42.54 40.79 -44.73
CA THR A 5 42.65 39.75 -43.71
C THR A 5 41.32 39.67 -42.94
N LEU A 6 40.60 38.55 -43.04
CA LEU A 6 39.36 38.32 -42.28
C LEU A 6 39.69 37.63 -40.94
N PHE A 7 39.60 38.39 -39.84
CA PHE A 7 39.71 37.87 -38.48
C PHE A 7 38.44 37.08 -38.10
N THR A 8 38.59 35.78 -37.82
CA THR A 8 37.54 34.95 -37.21
C THR A 8 37.73 34.95 -35.69
N VAL A 9 36.85 35.62 -34.96
CA VAL A 9 36.83 35.60 -33.49
C VAL A 9 36.07 34.35 -33.03
N LEU A 10 36.81 33.41 -32.43
CA LEU A 10 36.28 32.20 -31.80
C LEU A 10 35.74 32.56 -30.40
N ALA A 11 34.43 32.73 -30.26
CA ALA A 11 33.81 32.91 -28.95
C ALA A 11 33.59 31.56 -28.26
N ALA A 12 34.52 31.17 -27.39
CA ALA A 12 34.33 30.06 -26.46
C ALA A 12 33.35 30.49 -25.34
N GLY A 13 32.06 30.16 -25.51
CA GLY A 13 31.07 30.31 -24.44
C GLY A 13 31.36 29.30 -23.33
N ILE A 14 31.87 29.78 -22.19
CA ILE A 14 31.92 29.01 -20.95
C ILE A 14 30.46 28.88 -20.47
N ALA A 15 29.81 27.77 -20.79
CA ALA A 15 28.57 27.37 -20.15
C ALA A 15 28.89 27.01 -18.69
N THR A 16 28.77 27.98 -17.78
CA THR A 16 28.71 27.69 -16.35
C THR A 16 27.43 26.90 -16.11
N ALA A 17 27.57 25.59 -15.90
CA ALA A 17 26.47 24.78 -15.39
C ALA A 17 26.03 25.40 -14.07
N ALA A 18 24.85 26.02 -14.06
CA ALA A 18 24.22 26.47 -12.83
C ALA A 18 24.20 25.29 -11.84
N PRO A 19 24.62 25.47 -10.58
CA PRO A 19 24.53 24.40 -9.60
C PRO A 19 23.06 23.96 -9.54
N VAL A 20 22.81 22.69 -9.84
CA VAL A 20 21.50 22.08 -9.64
C VAL A 20 21.16 22.28 -8.17
N GLY A 21 20.27 23.23 -7.89
CA GLY A 21 19.80 23.50 -6.54
C GLY A 21 19.33 22.18 -5.93
N ARG A 22 19.87 21.84 -4.75
CA ARG A 22 19.38 20.70 -3.98
C ARG A 22 17.87 20.91 -3.81
N ARG A 23 17.07 19.91 -4.17
CA ARG A 23 15.64 19.96 -3.88
C ARG A 23 15.52 20.09 -2.37
N ASP A 24 14.99 21.19 -1.87
CA ASP A 24 14.54 21.27 -0.48
C ASP A 24 13.36 20.32 -0.36
N VAL A 25 13.64 19.13 0.14
CA VAL A 25 12.63 18.11 0.36
C VAL A 25 12.15 18.24 1.81
N THR A 26 10.88 18.58 1.96
CA THR A 26 10.20 18.46 3.24
C THR A 26 9.94 16.99 3.51
N LEU A 27 10.54 16.46 4.58
CA LEU A 27 10.29 15.09 5.02
C LEU A 27 8.88 14.96 5.56
N ASP A 28 8.20 13.88 5.16
CA ASP A 28 6.99 13.43 5.82
C ASP A 28 7.40 12.51 6.97
N ALA A 29 7.18 12.95 8.20
CA ALA A 29 7.60 12.20 9.38
C ALA A 29 6.92 10.83 9.49
N ALA A 30 5.65 10.71 9.09
CA ALA A 30 4.93 9.44 9.15
C ALA A 30 5.44 8.50 8.07
N ALA A 31 5.58 8.98 6.84
CA ALA A 31 6.09 8.17 5.74
C ALA A 31 7.56 7.79 5.95
N THR A 32 8.37 8.64 6.57
CA THR A 32 9.77 8.33 6.94
C THR A 32 9.82 7.26 8.04
N ALA A 33 9.00 7.38 9.09
CA ALA A 33 8.93 6.39 10.16
C ALA A 33 8.42 5.03 9.67
N GLU A 34 7.51 5.03 8.71
CA GLU A 34 7.05 3.83 8.02
C GLU A 34 8.18 3.22 7.17
N ALA A 35 8.86 4.06 6.39
CA ALA A 35 9.89 3.66 5.42
C ALA A 35 11.19 3.17 6.05
N GLN A 36 11.65 3.80 7.13
CA GLN A 36 12.96 3.56 7.73
C GLN A 36 12.85 2.90 9.11
N LYS A 37 12.24 1.70 9.12
CA LYS A 37 12.01 0.92 10.34
C LYS A 37 13.31 0.32 10.87
N PHE A 38 13.54 0.52 12.17
CA PHE A 38 14.63 -0.14 12.88
C PHE A 38 14.35 -1.64 13.08
N ASP A 39 15.24 -2.49 12.60
CA ASP A 39 15.20 -3.93 12.90
C ASP A 39 15.82 -4.21 14.27
N ALA A 40 14.95 -4.42 15.26
CA ALA A 40 15.32 -4.76 16.63
C ALA A 40 15.74 -6.23 16.81
N SER A 41 15.40 -7.10 15.85
CA SER A 41 15.82 -8.51 15.86
C SER A 41 17.20 -8.74 15.23
N ALA A 42 17.76 -7.69 14.62
CA ALA A 42 18.98 -7.77 13.85
C ALA A 42 20.20 -8.18 14.70
N THR A 43 20.95 -9.17 14.21
CA THR A 43 22.32 -9.43 14.68
C THR A 43 23.27 -8.49 13.94
N ARG A 44 23.99 -7.69 14.71
CA ARG A 44 24.91 -6.66 14.21
C ARG A 44 26.35 -7.13 14.42
N ALA A 45 27.09 -7.27 13.32
CA ALA A 45 28.55 -7.48 13.37
C ALA A 45 29.26 -6.20 13.86
N PHE A 46 28.74 -5.04 13.45
CA PHE A 46 29.18 -3.73 13.91
C PHE A 46 27.97 -2.84 14.16
N THR A 47 28.03 -2.04 15.23
CA THR A 47 27.00 -1.07 15.61
C THR A 47 27.62 0.32 15.69
N ALA A 48 26.96 1.31 15.09
CA ALA A 48 27.39 2.72 15.04
C ALA A 48 28.87 2.88 14.66
N THR A 49 29.37 2.02 13.76
CA THR A 49 30.75 2.04 13.29
C THR A 49 30.93 3.06 12.19
N THR A 50 32.17 3.48 11.97
CA THR A 50 32.55 4.26 10.80
C THR A 50 32.98 3.33 9.67
N ILE A 51 32.57 3.65 8.45
CA ILE A 51 33.07 3.00 7.22
C ILE A 51 34.03 3.95 6.52
N LYS A 52 35.29 3.52 6.39
CA LYS A 52 36.36 4.29 5.74
C LYS A 52 36.66 3.75 4.35
N THR A 53 36.85 4.63 3.39
CA THR A 53 37.37 4.34 2.06
C THR A 53 38.89 4.13 2.12
N SER A 54 39.50 3.55 1.08
CA SER A 54 40.95 3.29 1.06
C SER A 54 41.84 4.54 1.10
N ASN A 55 41.29 5.73 0.80
CA ASN A 55 41.97 7.02 1.00
C ASN A 55 41.71 7.65 2.39
N GLY A 56 41.13 6.91 3.33
CA GLY A 56 40.93 7.33 4.72
C GLY A 56 39.74 8.23 4.99
N LYS A 57 38.93 8.56 3.97
CA LYS A 57 37.68 9.35 4.12
C LYS A 57 36.53 8.47 4.61
N CYS A 58 35.48 9.10 5.11
CA CYS A 58 34.34 8.43 5.72
C CYS A 58 33.08 8.51 4.86
N LEU A 59 32.31 7.43 4.84
CA LEU A 59 30.96 7.45 4.29
C LEU A 59 30.05 8.29 5.18
N SER A 60 29.28 9.20 4.58
CA SER A 60 28.39 10.13 5.27
C SER A 60 27.08 10.31 4.51
N VAL A 61 25.98 10.49 5.23
CA VAL A 61 24.65 10.67 4.64
C VAL A 61 24.04 11.99 5.06
N ASN A 62 23.18 12.56 4.20
CA ASN A 62 22.35 13.69 4.56
C ASN A 62 20.87 13.27 4.45
N PRO A 63 20.12 13.16 5.57
CA PRO A 63 18.73 12.67 5.53
C PRO A 63 17.82 13.51 4.64
N PHE A 64 18.12 14.80 4.45
CA PHE A 64 17.32 15.71 3.62
C PHE A 64 17.68 15.68 2.12
N SER A 65 18.53 14.75 1.68
CA SER A 65 18.99 14.69 0.28
C SER A 65 18.28 13.64 -0.58
N GLY A 66 17.38 12.85 0.02
CA GLY A 66 16.54 11.86 -0.65
C GLY A 66 15.16 12.39 -1.07
N ASP A 67 14.19 11.49 -1.16
CA ASP A 67 12.76 11.80 -1.28
C ASP A 67 12.13 12.12 0.08
N PHE A 68 10.82 12.39 0.10
CA PHE A 68 10.08 12.76 1.32
C PHE A 68 10.06 11.67 2.42
N ARG A 69 10.58 10.47 2.14
CA ARG A 69 10.75 9.34 3.07
C ARG A 69 12.22 9.06 3.41
N GLU A 70 13.12 9.95 3.02
CA GLU A 70 14.57 9.77 3.05
C GLU A 70 15.12 8.67 2.11
N ASN A 71 14.30 8.12 1.20
CA ASN A 71 14.78 7.18 0.20
C ASN A 71 15.57 7.88 -0.88
N LEU A 72 16.39 7.14 -1.64
CA LEU A 72 17.24 7.68 -2.69
C LEU A 72 18.26 8.70 -2.16
N THR A 73 18.59 8.64 -0.87
CA THR A 73 19.60 9.51 -0.24
C THR A 73 20.99 9.11 -0.71
N PRO A 74 21.76 9.99 -1.37
CA PRO A 74 23.12 9.67 -1.80
C PRO A 74 24.09 9.47 -0.62
N VAL A 75 25.07 8.59 -0.81
CA VAL A 75 26.15 8.38 0.16
C VAL A 75 27.38 9.19 -0.26
N ASN A 76 27.71 10.19 0.55
CA ASN A 76 28.84 11.09 0.33
C ASN A 76 30.11 10.51 0.96
N VAL A 77 31.26 10.90 0.40
CA VAL A 77 32.59 10.57 0.92
C VAL A 77 33.25 11.86 1.36
N VAL A 78 33.39 12.04 2.67
CA VAL A 78 33.85 13.29 3.30
C VAL A 78 34.92 13.00 4.34
N ASP A 79 35.56 14.03 4.88
CA ASP A 79 36.51 13.85 5.97
C ASP A 79 35.83 13.30 7.23
N CYS A 80 36.52 12.37 7.90
CA CYS A 80 36.02 11.73 9.10
C CYS A 80 35.94 12.76 10.24
N ASN A 81 34.74 12.97 10.78
CA ASN A 81 34.49 13.92 11.86
C ASN A 81 33.72 13.31 13.05
N GLY A 82 33.37 12.02 12.97
CA GLY A 82 32.67 11.31 14.04
C GLY A 82 31.20 11.73 14.22
N SER A 83 30.62 12.49 13.29
CA SER A 83 29.21 12.85 13.32
C SER A 83 28.31 11.63 13.16
N LYS A 84 27.06 11.74 13.63
CA LYS A 84 26.03 10.69 13.48
C LYS A 84 25.80 10.33 12.01
N ASN A 85 25.95 11.30 11.11
CA ASN A 85 25.86 11.10 9.66
C ASN A 85 26.90 10.10 9.11
N GLN A 86 27.98 9.83 9.86
CA GLN A 86 29.06 8.90 9.51
C GLN A 86 29.00 7.57 10.28
N THR A 87 27.87 7.29 10.94
CA THR A 87 27.67 6.07 11.72
C THR A 87 26.80 5.07 10.97
N TRP A 88 27.23 3.81 11.01
CA TRP A 88 26.68 2.72 10.22
C TRP A 88 26.57 1.46 11.09
N ASP A 89 25.53 0.67 10.83
CA ASP A 89 25.41 -0.69 11.33
C ASP A 89 25.66 -1.68 10.20
N VAL A 90 26.31 -2.78 10.56
CA VAL A 90 26.55 -3.91 9.66
C VAL A 90 25.76 -5.10 10.18
N ILE A 91 24.63 -5.39 9.54
CA ILE A 91 23.66 -6.39 9.99
C ILE A 91 23.85 -7.69 9.21
N THR A 92 24.17 -8.78 9.91
CA THR A 92 24.44 -10.10 9.32
C THR A 92 23.26 -11.07 9.40
N SER A 93 22.27 -10.77 10.24
CA SER A 93 20.96 -11.43 10.21
C SER A 93 19.87 -10.52 10.79
N GLY A 94 18.61 -10.76 10.45
CA GLY A 94 17.46 -9.99 10.94
C GLY A 94 16.22 -10.21 10.07
N VAL A 95 15.18 -9.38 10.24
CA VAL A 95 13.97 -9.39 9.40
C VAL A 95 14.32 -9.24 7.92
N HIS A 96 15.33 -8.41 7.63
CA HIS A 96 15.76 -8.09 6.26
C HIS A 96 17.14 -8.66 5.93
N ASN A 97 17.66 -9.65 6.66
CA ASN A 97 18.82 -10.41 6.21
C ASN A 97 18.74 -11.85 6.70
N ASN A 98 18.60 -12.79 5.76
CA ASN A 98 18.60 -14.22 6.01
C ASN A 98 19.65 -14.97 5.16
N VAL A 99 20.58 -14.24 4.52
CA VAL A 99 21.55 -14.84 3.59
C VAL A 99 22.93 -14.90 4.24
N LYS A 100 23.43 -16.12 4.45
CA LYS A 100 24.75 -16.37 5.03
C LYS A 100 25.85 -15.71 4.18
N GLY A 101 26.80 -15.05 4.84
CA GLY A 101 27.93 -14.39 4.18
C GLY A 101 27.57 -13.05 3.51
N GLN A 102 26.35 -12.55 3.72
CA GLN A 102 25.91 -11.24 3.28
C GLN A 102 25.63 -10.33 4.49
N ALA A 103 25.76 -9.03 4.28
CA ALA A 103 25.37 -8.02 5.25
C ALA A 103 24.50 -6.94 4.59
N LEU A 104 23.59 -6.38 5.39
CA LEU A 104 23.04 -5.06 5.13
C LEU A 104 24.00 -4.01 5.70
N ILE A 105 24.25 -2.96 4.94
CA ILE A 105 24.96 -1.76 5.39
C ILE A 105 23.91 -0.70 5.67
N VAL A 106 23.67 -0.37 6.93
CA VAL A 106 22.54 0.47 7.35
C VAL A 106 23.06 1.76 7.96
N SER A 107 22.51 2.91 7.60
CA SER A 107 22.83 4.14 8.31
C SER A 107 22.23 4.10 9.71
N SER A 108 23.05 4.26 10.75
CA SER A 108 22.55 4.31 12.14
C SER A 108 21.76 5.60 12.43
N LEU A 109 21.87 6.62 11.57
CA LEU A 109 21.12 7.87 11.68
C LEU A 109 19.68 7.71 11.15
N THR A 110 19.53 7.12 9.96
CA THR A 110 18.25 7.07 9.26
C THR A 110 17.57 5.71 9.32
N ASN A 111 18.27 4.63 9.67
CA ASN A 111 17.87 3.22 9.50
C ASN A 111 17.70 2.77 8.04
N ALA A 112 18.10 3.58 7.06
CA ALA A 112 18.03 3.21 5.65
C ALA A 112 19.19 2.29 5.25
N CYS A 113 18.90 1.33 4.37
CA CYS A 113 19.84 0.36 3.85
C CYS A 113 20.55 0.89 2.59
N LEU A 114 21.87 0.65 2.49
CA LEU A 114 22.60 0.82 1.25
C LEU A 114 21.99 -0.06 0.17
N ASN A 115 21.79 0.51 -1.02
CA ASN A 115 21.14 -0.14 -2.13
C ASN A 115 21.87 0.17 -3.44
N PHE A 116 22.08 -0.85 -4.27
CA PHE A 116 22.61 -0.70 -5.61
C PHE A 116 21.53 -1.01 -6.68
N ASP A 117 21.11 0.03 -7.42
CA ASP A 117 20.16 -0.10 -8.53
C ASP A 117 20.84 0.12 -9.89
N PRO A 118 21.16 -0.96 -10.64
CA PRO A 118 21.85 -0.85 -11.92
C PRO A 118 21.01 -0.15 -13.00
N ARG A 119 19.70 -0.01 -12.80
CA ARG A 119 18.79 0.65 -13.77
C ARG A 119 18.91 2.17 -13.73
N ARG A 120 19.57 2.74 -12.72
CA ARG A 120 19.78 4.18 -12.60
C ARG A 120 21.01 4.61 -13.40
N ASN A 121 21.06 5.89 -13.75
CA ASN A 121 22.21 6.48 -14.41
C ASN A 121 23.47 6.40 -13.52
N ALA A 122 24.63 6.21 -14.13
CA ALA A 122 25.91 6.27 -13.43
C ALA A 122 26.05 7.56 -12.62
N GLY A 123 26.61 7.46 -11.40
CA GLY A 123 26.64 8.54 -10.41
C GLY A 123 25.39 8.62 -9.52
N ASN A 124 24.41 7.73 -9.73
CA ASN A 124 23.14 7.71 -9.00
C ASN A 124 22.64 6.27 -8.77
N GLN A 125 23.54 5.29 -8.79
CA GLN A 125 23.21 3.86 -8.68
C GLN A 125 23.33 3.33 -7.25
N VAL A 126 24.16 3.96 -6.42
CA VAL A 126 24.35 3.61 -5.01
C VAL A 126 23.73 4.68 -4.12
N LEU A 127 22.69 4.31 -3.40
CA LEU A 127 21.89 5.23 -2.58
C LEU A 127 21.43 4.50 -1.32
N LEU A 128 20.91 5.24 -0.34
CA LEU A 128 20.12 4.65 0.72
C LEU A 128 18.68 4.46 0.28
N PHE A 129 18.09 3.36 0.72
CA PHE A 129 16.71 3.01 0.50
C PHE A 129 16.19 2.23 1.70
N SER A 130 14.89 2.29 1.94
CA SER A 130 14.18 1.49 2.91
C SER A 130 14.63 0.02 2.89
N CYS A 131 14.99 -0.49 4.06
CA CYS A 131 15.34 -1.90 4.22
C CYS A 131 14.12 -2.77 3.85
N GLY A 132 14.33 -3.84 3.06
CA GLY A 132 13.23 -4.67 2.53
C GLY A 132 12.90 -4.41 1.06
N GLY A 133 13.65 -3.53 0.39
CA GLY A 133 13.59 -3.31 -1.06
C GLY A 133 12.33 -2.58 -1.57
N ARG A 134 11.35 -2.31 -0.71
CA ARG A 134 10.21 -1.44 -1.01
C ARG A 134 10.36 -0.07 -0.35
N ALA A 135 9.83 0.96 -0.98
CA ALA A 135 10.00 2.35 -0.55
C ALA A 135 9.27 2.71 0.77
N ASP A 136 8.44 1.81 1.29
CA ASP A 136 7.66 1.91 2.52
C ASP A 136 8.27 1.08 3.66
N GLY A 137 9.48 0.54 3.49
CA GLY A 137 10.13 -0.32 4.50
C GLY A 137 9.50 -1.71 4.62
N GLY A 138 8.52 -2.04 3.78
CA GLY A 138 7.95 -3.37 3.67
C GLY A 138 8.76 -4.28 2.76
N GLY A 139 8.22 -5.47 2.51
CA GLY A 139 8.79 -6.44 1.58
C GLY A 139 9.83 -7.38 2.19
N GLN A 140 10.56 -8.04 1.31
CA GLN A 140 11.66 -8.96 1.63
C GLN A 140 12.95 -8.35 1.11
N VAL A 141 14.05 -8.59 1.80
CA VAL A 141 15.35 -8.08 1.34
C VAL A 141 15.62 -8.49 -0.11
N THR A 142 16.11 -7.53 -0.88
CA THR A 142 16.45 -7.71 -2.29
C THR A 142 17.95 -7.89 -2.43
N ASP A 143 18.36 -8.58 -3.49
CA ASP A 143 19.77 -8.78 -3.84
C ASP A 143 20.51 -7.45 -4.11
N SER A 144 19.80 -6.34 -4.31
CA SER A 144 20.36 -4.98 -4.40
C SER A 144 20.82 -4.39 -3.07
N GLN A 145 20.38 -4.95 -1.94
CA GLN A 145 20.72 -4.45 -0.59
C GLN A 145 21.68 -5.38 0.16
N LEU A 146 21.93 -6.58 -0.36
CA LEU A 146 22.83 -7.57 0.23
C LEU A 146 24.24 -7.39 -0.33
N PHE A 147 25.19 -7.15 0.57
CA PHE A 147 26.61 -6.99 0.24
C PHE A 147 27.43 -8.13 0.82
N ALA A 148 28.37 -8.66 0.04
CA ALA A 148 29.27 -9.71 0.51
C ALA A 148 30.02 -9.24 1.77
N PHE A 149 30.04 -10.09 2.80
CA PHE A 149 30.65 -9.76 4.09
C PHE A 149 31.45 -10.94 4.63
N ASN A 150 32.75 -10.72 4.85
CA ASN A 150 33.68 -11.76 5.30
C ASN A 150 33.76 -11.93 6.84
N GLY A 151 32.97 -11.18 7.61
CA GLY A 151 32.99 -11.22 9.08
C GLY A 151 34.00 -10.29 9.74
N GLY A 152 34.93 -9.70 9.00
CA GLY A 152 36.01 -8.86 9.53
C GLY A 152 35.77 -7.36 9.39
N SER A 153 36.63 -6.58 10.04
CA SER A 153 36.68 -5.11 9.92
C SER A 153 37.20 -4.61 8.58
N GLY A 154 37.54 -5.49 7.64
CA GLY A 154 38.21 -5.13 6.39
C GLY A 154 39.72 -4.90 6.54
N PRO A 155 40.41 -4.45 5.46
CA PRO A 155 39.83 -3.94 4.22
C PRO A 155 39.07 -5.02 3.42
N GLN A 156 37.88 -4.71 2.91
CA GLN A 156 37.11 -5.58 2.02
C GLN A 156 36.31 -4.78 0.99
N THR A 157 35.93 -5.42 -0.12
CA THR A 157 35.04 -4.80 -1.11
C THR A 157 33.60 -4.82 -0.63
N LEU A 158 32.85 -3.75 -0.95
CA LEU A 158 31.39 -3.78 -0.87
C LEU A 158 30.87 -4.22 -2.24
N THR A 159 30.46 -5.48 -2.34
CA THR A 159 30.01 -6.10 -3.59
C THR A 159 28.54 -6.44 -3.46
N PRO A 160 27.63 -5.73 -4.16
CA PRO A 160 26.20 -6.01 -4.09
C PRO A 160 25.89 -7.35 -4.79
N GLN A 161 24.95 -8.12 -4.24
CA GLN A 161 24.63 -9.46 -4.73
C GLN A 161 24.06 -9.45 -6.16
N ASN A 162 23.19 -8.49 -6.49
CA ASN A 162 22.70 -8.28 -7.85
C ASN A 162 23.79 -7.84 -8.85
N GLY A 163 24.98 -7.46 -8.36
CA GLY A 163 26.18 -7.18 -9.15
C GLY A 163 26.99 -8.42 -9.55
N LYS A 164 26.56 -9.62 -9.10
CA LYS A 164 27.13 -10.93 -9.48
C LYS A 164 28.65 -11.02 -9.37
N SER A 165 29.22 -10.41 -8.34
CA SER A 165 30.68 -10.35 -8.11
C SER A 165 31.51 -9.61 -9.17
N THR A 166 30.87 -8.97 -10.15
CA THR A 166 31.55 -8.15 -11.16
C THR A 166 31.52 -6.66 -10.84
N VAL A 167 30.58 -6.25 -9.98
CA VAL A 167 30.39 -4.86 -9.56
C VAL A 167 30.92 -4.67 -8.14
N CYS A 168 31.80 -3.69 -7.97
CA CYS A 168 32.30 -3.25 -6.68
C CYS A 168 31.98 -1.77 -6.49
N LEU A 169 31.82 -1.34 -5.24
CA LEU A 169 31.63 0.08 -4.96
C LEU A 169 32.98 0.80 -4.92
N ASN A 170 33.04 2.02 -5.45
CA ASN A 170 34.19 2.91 -5.31
C ASN A 170 33.75 4.36 -5.07
N VAL A 171 34.74 5.25 -4.90
CA VAL A 171 34.50 6.69 -4.79
C VAL A 171 34.56 7.34 -6.17
N LYS A 172 33.51 8.04 -6.56
CA LYS A 172 33.44 8.83 -7.79
C LYS A 172 32.78 10.18 -7.52
N ASN A 173 33.48 11.27 -7.84
CA ASN A 173 33.00 12.65 -7.64
C ASN A 173 32.51 12.94 -6.20
N GLY A 174 33.17 12.37 -5.18
CA GLY A 174 32.79 12.56 -3.78
C GLY A 174 31.56 11.77 -3.33
N LEU A 175 31.01 10.92 -4.18
CA LEU A 175 29.94 9.97 -3.87
C LEU A 175 30.47 8.54 -3.96
N ILE A 176 29.73 7.60 -3.36
CA ILE A 176 29.90 6.19 -3.68
C ILE A 176 29.14 5.85 -4.96
N ASP A 177 29.78 5.11 -5.85
CA ASP A 177 29.21 4.63 -7.11
C ASP A 177 29.79 3.25 -7.46
N GLN A 178 29.38 2.68 -8.59
CA GLN A 178 29.87 1.40 -9.06
C GLN A 178 31.13 1.49 -9.93
N THR A 179 31.91 0.41 -9.93
CA THR A 179 33.01 0.11 -10.84
C THR A 179 33.10 -1.40 -11.08
N ALA A 180 33.85 -1.82 -12.10
CA ALA A 180 34.26 -3.22 -12.24
C ALA A 180 35.26 -3.58 -11.14
N CYS A 181 35.06 -4.72 -10.47
CA CYS A 181 35.90 -5.19 -9.37
C CYS A 181 37.36 -5.46 -9.78
N GLY A 182 38.30 -5.21 -8.86
CA GLY A 182 39.71 -5.59 -8.98
C GLY A 182 40.71 -4.49 -8.68
N ASN A 183 40.30 -3.37 -8.06
CA ASN A 183 41.21 -2.26 -7.74
C ASN A 183 41.24 -1.92 -6.23
N ALA A 184 42.34 -1.32 -5.77
CA ALA A 184 42.50 -0.92 -4.36
C ALA A 184 41.58 0.24 -3.91
N LYS A 185 40.93 0.94 -4.85
CA LYS A 185 39.98 2.04 -4.56
C LYS A 185 38.59 1.52 -4.16
N GLU A 186 38.35 0.22 -4.28
CA GLU A 186 37.12 -0.48 -3.90
C GLU A 186 37.14 -1.02 -2.46
N LEU A 187 38.23 -0.79 -1.73
CA LEU A 187 38.41 -1.33 -0.39
C LEU A 187 37.82 -0.39 0.67
N PHE A 188 37.02 -0.97 1.56
CA PHE A 188 36.41 -0.32 2.71
C PHE A 188 36.81 -1.01 4.00
N THR A 189 37.03 -0.22 5.05
CA THR A 189 37.35 -0.71 6.39
C THR A 189 36.25 -0.25 7.36
N PHE A 190 35.69 -1.19 8.11
CA PHE A 190 34.81 -0.95 9.23
C PHE A 190 35.65 -0.71 10.47
N GLY A 191 35.65 0.51 11.02
CA GLY A 191 36.49 0.76 12.19
C GLY A 191 36.74 2.22 12.49
N GLY A 192 36.44 2.57 13.74
CA GLY A 192 36.56 3.90 14.35
C GLY A 192 35.45 4.02 15.38
N LYS A 193 35.78 4.08 16.67
CA LYS A 193 34.78 4.48 17.66
C LYS A 193 34.49 5.96 17.38
N ALA A 194 33.26 6.29 16.98
CA ALA A 194 32.76 7.65 17.20
C ALA A 194 32.89 7.92 18.70
N ASN A 195 33.42 9.10 19.07
CA ASN A 195 33.72 9.43 20.45
C ASN A 195 32.50 9.11 21.33
N THR A 196 32.66 8.12 22.22
CA THR A 196 31.61 7.64 23.09
C THR A 196 31.42 8.65 24.21
N ASP A 197 30.47 9.58 24.04
CA ASP A 197 29.81 10.10 25.23
C ASP A 197 28.90 8.99 25.76
N THR A 198 29.21 8.63 27.00
CA THR A 198 28.71 7.48 27.73
C THR A 198 27.19 7.43 27.82
N ASN A 199 26.71 6.20 27.69
CA ASN A 199 25.36 5.75 27.99
C ASN A 199 24.83 6.35 29.30
N THR A 200 23.95 7.33 29.20
CA THR A 200 22.94 7.60 30.21
C THR A 200 21.64 7.92 29.50
N LYS A 201 20.67 7.00 29.62
CA LYS A 201 19.22 7.22 29.63
C LYS A 201 18.78 8.55 28.99
N ALA A 202 18.37 8.48 27.72
CA ALA A 202 17.79 9.63 27.01
C ALA A 202 16.51 10.08 27.73
N THR A 203 16.71 11.09 28.56
CA THR A 203 15.70 11.88 29.24
C THR A 203 15.07 12.80 28.19
N THR A 204 13.77 13.02 28.31
CA THR A 204 12.92 13.92 27.54
C THR A 204 13.63 15.25 27.21
N PRO A 205 13.58 15.76 25.96
CA PRO A 205 14.09 17.09 25.66
C PRO A 205 13.27 18.16 26.38
N ALA A 206 13.92 18.86 27.32
CA ALA A 206 13.40 20.08 27.93
C ALA A 206 13.32 21.19 26.88
N ALA A 207 12.21 21.93 26.90
CA ALA A 207 11.93 23.06 26.04
C ALA A 207 12.93 24.20 26.25
N VAL A 208 13.46 24.73 25.14
CA VAL A 208 14.20 26.00 25.12
C VAL A 208 13.19 27.13 25.21
N THR A 209 13.21 27.85 26.31
CA THR A 209 12.48 29.11 26.52
C THR A 209 13.12 30.24 25.72
N THR A 210 12.44 30.75 24.69
CA THR A 210 12.64 32.10 24.19
C THR A 210 11.38 32.91 24.41
N LYS A 211 11.50 33.93 25.27
CA LYS A 211 10.48 34.90 25.64
C LYS A 211 10.23 35.87 24.49
N ALA A 212 9.01 35.88 23.94
CA ALA A 212 8.45 37.00 23.17
C ALA A 212 6.95 37.10 23.49
N ALA A 213 6.47 38.34 23.65
CA ALA A 213 5.22 38.69 24.32
C ALA A 213 3.99 38.77 23.39
N ALA A 214 2.81 38.48 23.98
CA ALA A 214 1.43 38.90 23.63
C ALA A 214 0.89 38.50 22.22
N THR A 215 -0.34 38.05 21.96
CA THR A 215 -1.65 38.13 22.66
C THR A 215 -2.65 37.14 21.99
N THR A 216 -3.65 36.70 22.77
CA THR A 216 -5.00 36.16 22.43
C THR A 216 -5.24 34.77 21.81
N LYS A 217 -5.98 34.00 22.63
CA LYS A 217 -7.09 33.04 22.39
C LYS A 217 -6.76 31.60 21.98
N ALA A 218 -6.83 30.72 22.98
CA ALA A 218 -6.64 29.28 22.91
C ALA A 218 -7.78 28.54 22.18
N ALA A 219 -7.42 27.58 21.33
CA ALA A 219 -8.23 26.44 20.94
C ALA A 219 -7.52 25.17 21.44
N ALA A 220 -8.23 24.33 22.18
CA ALA A 220 -7.67 23.16 22.84
C ALA A 220 -7.41 22.02 21.84
N THR A 221 -6.15 21.60 21.72
CA THR A 221 -5.74 20.36 21.04
C THR A 221 -5.44 19.28 22.08
N THR A 222 -6.14 18.15 21.96
CA THR A 222 -5.96 16.96 22.79
C THR A 222 -4.63 16.28 22.50
N LYS A 223 -3.92 15.96 23.58
CA LYS A 223 -2.60 15.30 23.60
C LYS A 223 -2.72 13.83 23.22
N ALA A 224 -1.94 13.38 22.22
CA ALA A 224 -1.82 11.98 21.83
C ALA A 224 -1.25 11.12 22.97
N ALA A 225 -1.92 10.02 23.29
CA ALA A 225 -1.53 9.09 24.34
C ALA A 225 -0.37 8.19 23.90
N THR A 226 0.60 8.01 24.79
CA THR A 226 1.74 7.10 24.65
C THR A 226 1.23 5.66 24.51
N ALA A 227 1.57 4.96 23.42
CA ALA A 227 1.15 3.58 23.18
C ALA A 227 1.86 2.59 24.12
N THR A 228 1.12 2.09 25.11
CA THR A 228 1.55 0.99 25.98
C THR A 228 1.61 -0.30 25.17
N LYS A 229 2.72 -1.05 25.25
CA LYS A 229 2.83 -2.40 24.64
C LYS A 229 1.91 -3.36 25.40
N ILE A 230 0.78 -3.74 24.81
CA ILE A 230 -0.19 -4.67 25.41
C ILE A 230 0.20 -6.09 25.02
N LYS A 231 0.55 -6.93 25.99
CA LYS A 231 0.82 -8.36 25.74
C LYS A 231 -0.47 -9.06 25.35
N VAL A 232 -0.39 -9.94 24.36
CA VAL A 232 -1.48 -10.88 24.04
C VAL A 232 -1.23 -12.21 24.73
N SER A 233 -2.29 -12.88 25.13
CA SER A 233 -2.24 -14.25 25.68
C SER A 233 -2.29 -15.32 24.58
N GLY A 234 -2.64 -14.95 23.34
CA GLY A 234 -2.55 -15.82 22.16
C GLY A 234 -1.18 -15.77 21.44
N ALA A 235 -1.13 -16.34 20.23
CA ALA A 235 0.10 -16.43 19.44
C ALA A 235 0.52 -15.06 18.89
N GLY A 236 1.69 -14.53 19.25
CA GLY A 236 2.21 -13.26 18.68
C GLY A 236 2.75 -12.25 19.68
N GLY A 237 2.69 -12.54 20.98
CA GLY A 237 3.41 -11.81 22.02
C GLY A 237 2.80 -10.46 22.41
N THR A 238 2.73 -9.48 21.51
CA THR A 238 2.22 -8.11 21.81
C THR A 238 1.31 -7.63 20.68
N LEU A 239 0.21 -6.95 21.03
CA LEU A 239 -0.66 -6.30 20.05
C LEU A 239 0.15 -5.33 19.17
N ASN A 240 -0.09 -5.39 17.87
CA ASN A 240 0.40 -4.43 16.91
C ASN A 240 -0.76 -3.53 16.49
N PRO A 241 -0.87 -2.29 17.01
CA PRO A 241 -2.02 -1.42 16.76
C PRO A 241 -2.27 -1.13 15.28
N THR A 242 -1.22 -1.08 14.46
CA THR A 242 -1.35 -0.89 13.01
C THR A 242 -1.97 -2.13 12.36
N ALA A 243 -1.45 -3.30 12.70
CA ALA A 243 -1.96 -4.55 12.15
C ALA A 243 -3.39 -4.83 12.66
N VAL A 244 -3.75 -4.42 13.87
CA VAL A 244 -5.13 -4.43 14.39
C VAL A 244 -6.02 -3.47 13.60
N ALA A 245 -5.57 -2.23 13.35
CA ALA A 245 -6.34 -1.25 12.59
C ALA A 245 -6.61 -1.69 11.14
N GLU A 246 -5.67 -2.41 10.53
CA GLU A 246 -5.84 -3.06 9.23
C GLU A 246 -6.83 -4.24 9.33
N ALA A 247 -6.56 -5.16 10.26
CA ALA A 247 -7.28 -6.42 10.41
C ALA A 247 -8.73 -6.25 10.87
N GLN A 248 -9.00 -5.30 11.75
CA GLN A 248 -10.29 -5.10 12.40
C GLN A 248 -10.93 -3.77 11.97
N LYS A 249 -11.00 -3.56 10.65
CA LYS A 249 -11.57 -2.33 10.09
C LYS A 249 -13.09 -2.29 10.29
N LYS A 250 -13.57 -1.22 10.91
CA LYS A 250 -15.01 -0.98 11.07
C LYS A 250 -15.67 -0.69 9.72
N ASP A 251 -16.71 -1.46 9.40
CA ASP A 251 -17.60 -1.16 8.27
C ASP A 251 -18.59 -0.04 8.63
N ASN A 252 -18.23 1.18 8.25
CA ASN A 252 -19.09 2.36 8.45
C ASN A 252 -20.25 2.46 7.46
N THR A 253 -20.28 1.60 6.42
CA THR A 253 -21.37 1.54 5.44
C THR A 253 -22.41 0.48 5.78
N ALA A 254 -22.16 -0.31 6.83
CA ALA A 254 -22.98 -1.44 7.22
C ALA A 254 -24.40 -1.03 7.65
N THR A 255 -25.39 -1.74 7.13
CA THR A 255 -26.74 -1.80 7.70
C THR A 255 -26.73 -2.75 8.88
N ARG A 256 -27.03 -2.22 10.08
CA ARG A 256 -27.04 -2.97 11.34
C ARG A 256 -28.48 -3.24 11.76
N ALA A 257 -28.83 -4.50 11.92
CA ALA A 257 -30.11 -4.91 12.48
C ALA A 257 -30.14 -4.75 14.01
N ALA A 258 -28.97 -4.81 14.65
CA ALA A 258 -28.76 -4.45 16.06
C ALA A 258 -27.32 -3.95 16.24
N THR A 259 -27.12 -3.05 17.22
CA THR A 259 -25.81 -2.47 17.55
C THR A 259 -25.62 -2.51 19.06
N GLY A 260 -24.44 -2.93 19.50
CA GLY A 260 -24.04 -2.93 20.91
C GLY A 260 -24.94 -3.80 21.80
N VAL A 261 -25.43 -4.92 21.28
CA VAL A 261 -26.32 -5.85 22.00
C VAL A 261 -25.54 -6.96 22.67
N GLU A 262 -26.10 -7.48 23.76
CA GLU A 262 -25.62 -8.70 24.40
C GLU A 262 -26.23 -9.93 23.73
N ILE A 263 -25.45 -10.99 23.57
CA ILE A 263 -25.95 -12.29 23.12
C ILE A 263 -25.89 -13.22 24.32
N LYS A 264 -27.06 -13.69 24.79
CA LYS A 264 -27.19 -14.49 26.01
C LYS A 264 -27.45 -15.95 25.65
N ASP A 265 -26.78 -16.87 26.32
CA ASP A 265 -27.07 -18.29 26.24
C ASP A 265 -28.37 -18.64 27.01
N SER A 266 -28.75 -19.92 26.96
CA SER A 266 -29.92 -20.45 27.66
C SER A 266 -29.90 -20.29 29.20
N THR A 267 -28.74 -20.04 29.79
CA THR A 267 -28.57 -19.79 31.23
C THR A 267 -28.64 -18.30 31.58
N GLY A 268 -28.76 -17.43 30.58
CA GLY A 268 -28.76 -15.98 30.73
C GLY A 268 -27.36 -15.36 30.82
N GLN A 269 -26.30 -16.12 30.55
CA GLN A 269 -24.92 -15.64 30.51
C GLN A 269 -24.58 -15.08 29.13
N CYS A 270 -23.74 -14.06 29.07
CA CYS A 270 -23.39 -13.33 27.85
C CYS A 270 -22.16 -13.92 27.17
N LEU A 271 -22.18 -13.93 25.83
CA LEU A 271 -20.96 -14.05 25.04
C LEU A 271 -20.02 -12.90 25.41
N SER A 272 -18.74 -13.21 25.55
CA SER A 272 -17.71 -12.27 25.99
C SER A 272 -16.39 -12.57 25.30
N ILE A 273 -15.71 -11.51 24.86
CA ILE A 273 -14.37 -11.60 24.28
C ILE A 273 -13.37 -10.80 25.12
N ASP A 274 -12.10 -11.18 25.00
CA ASP A 274 -10.96 -10.42 25.50
C ASP A 274 -10.08 -10.08 24.29
N GLU A 275 -9.98 -8.79 23.96
CA GLU A 275 -9.20 -8.29 22.82
C GLU A 275 -7.72 -8.73 22.85
N THR A 276 -7.20 -9.03 24.03
CA THR A 276 -5.82 -9.50 24.21
C THR A 276 -5.66 -11.02 24.09
N ALA A 277 -6.74 -11.78 23.95
CA ALA A 277 -6.69 -13.25 23.87
C ALA A 277 -6.43 -13.80 22.46
N GLY A 278 -6.33 -12.92 21.46
CA GLY A 278 -6.01 -13.27 20.08
C GLY A 278 -4.52 -13.25 19.74
N ASP A 279 -4.23 -13.24 18.44
CA ASP A 279 -2.90 -12.99 17.91
C ASP A 279 -2.54 -11.49 17.94
N PHE A 280 -1.36 -11.13 17.42
CA PHE A 280 -0.89 -9.74 17.37
C PHE A 280 -1.79 -8.77 16.56
N ARG A 281 -2.80 -9.28 15.85
CA ARG A 281 -3.79 -8.57 15.03
C ARG A 281 -5.21 -8.67 15.58
N GLU A 282 -5.38 -9.18 16.80
CA GLU A 282 -6.71 -9.46 17.40
C GLU A 282 -7.51 -10.52 16.62
N ASN A 283 -6.83 -11.38 15.85
CA ASN A 283 -7.48 -12.55 15.27
C ASN A 283 -7.42 -13.74 16.23
N LEU A 284 -8.31 -14.70 15.99
CA LEU A 284 -8.36 -15.94 16.76
C LEU A 284 -8.68 -15.70 18.25
N ILE A 285 -9.35 -14.61 18.59
CA ILE A 285 -9.80 -14.36 19.97
C ILE A 285 -10.88 -15.39 20.32
N PRO A 286 -10.69 -16.22 21.36
CA PRO A 286 -11.72 -17.17 21.79
C PRO A 286 -12.96 -16.44 22.32
N VAL A 287 -14.13 -17.05 22.13
CA VAL A 287 -15.40 -16.52 22.63
C VAL A 287 -15.80 -17.27 23.90
N ALA A 288 -15.76 -16.57 25.02
CA ALA A 288 -16.19 -17.08 26.32
C ALA A 288 -17.68 -16.80 26.57
N VAL A 289 -18.24 -17.51 27.53
CA VAL A 289 -19.59 -17.27 28.06
C VAL A 289 -19.43 -16.93 29.55
N LYS A 290 -19.82 -15.70 29.92
CA LYS A 290 -19.61 -15.12 31.27
C LYS A 290 -20.90 -14.47 31.77
N LYS A 291 -20.97 -14.20 33.08
CA LYS A 291 -22.06 -13.37 33.62
C LYS A 291 -22.14 -12.04 32.88
N CYS A 292 -23.35 -11.65 32.49
CA CYS A 292 -23.58 -10.36 31.84
C CYS A 292 -23.19 -9.21 32.79
N ASP A 293 -22.26 -8.38 32.36
CA ASP A 293 -21.73 -7.23 33.10
C ASP A 293 -21.83 -5.91 32.30
N GLY A 294 -22.28 -5.98 31.06
CA GLY A 294 -22.44 -4.82 30.19
C GLY A 294 -21.13 -4.25 29.65
N SER A 295 -19.99 -4.91 29.88
CA SER A 295 -18.69 -4.51 29.35
C SER A 295 -18.66 -4.49 27.83
N ALA A 296 -17.74 -3.72 27.25
CA ALA A 296 -17.59 -3.62 25.79
C ALA A 296 -17.29 -4.98 25.14
N GLY A 297 -16.58 -5.89 25.84
CA GLY A 297 -16.31 -7.24 25.39
C GLY A 297 -17.54 -8.14 25.28
N GLN A 298 -18.70 -7.72 25.81
CA GLN A 298 -19.98 -8.42 25.71
C GLN A 298 -20.94 -7.80 24.68
N LYS A 299 -20.49 -6.78 23.94
CA LYS A 299 -21.31 -6.06 22.98
C LYS A 299 -21.01 -6.51 21.55
N PHE A 300 -22.06 -6.80 20.81
CA PHE A 300 -22.01 -7.25 19.43
C PHE A 300 -22.97 -6.47 18.55
N ASP A 301 -22.59 -6.33 17.29
CA ASP A 301 -23.41 -5.76 16.23
C ASP A 301 -23.84 -6.88 15.27
N PHE A 302 -25.06 -6.78 14.75
CA PHE A 302 -25.62 -7.69 13.76
C PHE A 302 -25.71 -6.96 12.43
N ILE A 303 -24.74 -7.21 11.53
CA ILE A 303 -24.65 -6.56 10.22
C ILE A 303 -25.36 -7.42 9.18
N THR A 304 -26.44 -6.92 8.57
CA THR A 304 -27.22 -7.61 7.53
C THR A 304 -26.82 -7.21 6.12
N LYS A 305 -26.10 -6.10 5.96
CA LYS A 305 -25.55 -5.63 4.68
C LYS A 305 -24.35 -4.74 4.93
N GLY A 306 -23.34 -4.75 4.07
CA GLY A 306 -22.17 -3.87 4.17
C GLY A 306 -21.06 -4.27 3.20
N VAL A 307 -19.90 -3.60 3.29
CA VAL A 307 -18.68 -3.95 2.55
C VAL A 307 -18.30 -5.41 2.79
N HIS A 308 -18.42 -5.85 4.05
CA HIS A 308 -18.11 -7.24 4.40
C HIS A 308 -19.33 -8.16 4.37
N ASN A 309 -20.58 -7.68 4.38
CA ASN A 309 -21.75 -8.56 4.22
C ASN A 309 -22.47 -8.29 2.90
N ASN A 310 -22.16 -9.09 1.89
CA ASN A 310 -22.76 -9.05 0.55
C ASN A 310 -23.69 -10.23 0.27
N LYS A 311 -24.13 -10.96 1.31
CA LYS A 311 -25.01 -12.12 1.16
C LYS A 311 -26.39 -11.81 1.72
N ASP A 312 -27.36 -11.71 0.82
CA ASP A 312 -28.75 -11.47 1.20
C ASP A 312 -29.27 -12.57 2.14
N GLY A 313 -30.01 -12.16 3.17
CA GLY A 313 -30.56 -13.07 4.18
C GLY A 313 -29.53 -13.67 5.14
N LYS A 314 -28.29 -13.21 5.12
CA LYS A 314 -27.24 -13.59 6.07
C LYS A 314 -26.82 -12.42 6.94
N THR A 315 -26.30 -12.75 8.12
CA THR A 315 -25.85 -11.76 9.10
C THR A 315 -24.42 -12.07 9.54
N LEU A 316 -23.59 -11.03 9.65
CA LEU A 316 -22.35 -11.07 10.40
C LEU A 316 -22.62 -10.68 11.85
N ILE A 317 -22.05 -11.42 12.78
CA ILE A 317 -22.02 -11.07 14.20
C ILE A 317 -20.64 -10.47 14.47
N VAL A 318 -20.58 -9.18 14.77
CA VAL A 318 -19.34 -8.41 14.86
C VAL A 318 -19.15 -7.92 16.29
N SER A 319 -17.98 -8.14 16.87
CA SER A 319 -17.67 -7.55 18.18
C SER A 319 -17.65 -6.02 18.07
N SER A 320 -18.41 -5.33 18.92
CA SER A 320 -18.38 -3.86 18.98
C SER A 320 -17.07 -3.33 19.57
N LEU A 321 -16.28 -4.18 20.23
CA LEU A 321 -14.99 -3.84 20.85
C LEU A 321 -13.87 -3.83 19.81
N THR A 322 -13.68 -4.93 19.09
CA THR A 322 -12.58 -5.07 18.14
C THR A 322 -12.99 -4.73 16.71
N ASN A 323 -14.27 -4.84 16.33
CA ASN A 323 -14.79 -4.89 14.96
C ASN A 323 -14.51 -6.20 14.20
N GLY A 324 -14.00 -7.23 14.88
CA GLY A 324 -13.86 -8.56 14.29
C GLY A 324 -15.17 -9.34 14.23
N CYS A 325 -15.26 -10.25 13.27
CA CYS A 325 -16.41 -11.11 13.01
C CYS A 325 -16.30 -12.44 13.76
N LEU A 326 -17.41 -12.90 14.35
CA LEU A 326 -17.54 -14.27 14.83
C LEU A 326 -17.34 -15.25 13.66
N SER A 327 -16.45 -16.21 13.82
CA SER A 327 -16.00 -17.12 12.78
C SER A 327 -15.95 -18.56 13.28
N PHE A 328 -16.28 -19.50 12.40
CA PHE A 328 -16.22 -20.94 12.65
C PHE A 328 -15.34 -21.68 11.64
N ASP A 329 -14.18 -22.18 12.06
CA ASP A 329 -13.31 -23.00 11.23
C ASP A 329 -13.27 -24.46 11.75
N PRO A 330 -13.94 -25.41 11.09
CA PRO A 330 -14.00 -26.80 11.53
C PRO A 330 -12.65 -27.52 11.45
N ARG A 331 -11.67 -26.95 10.71
CA ARG A 331 -10.33 -27.53 10.53
C ARG A 331 -9.41 -27.25 11.73
N ARG A 332 -9.80 -26.35 12.62
CA ARG A 332 -9.02 -26.01 13.82
C ARG A 332 -9.28 -27.03 14.94
N GLY A 333 -8.32 -27.13 15.87
CA GLY A 333 -8.40 -28.01 17.04
C GLY A 333 -9.46 -27.56 18.05
N ASN A 334 -9.04 -27.07 19.23
CA ASN A 334 -9.97 -26.64 20.29
C ASN A 334 -10.55 -25.23 20.06
N ASP A 335 -10.00 -24.45 19.13
CA ASP A 335 -10.36 -23.05 18.87
C ASP A 335 -11.18 -22.89 17.58
N LYS A 336 -12.21 -23.72 17.43
CA LYS A 336 -13.04 -23.72 16.20
C LYS A 336 -13.89 -22.46 16.10
N ILE A 337 -14.27 -21.85 17.22
CA ILE A 337 -15.10 -20.64 17.28
C ILE A 337 -14.29 -19.50 17.88
N HIS A 338 -14.15 -18.40 17.13
CA HIS A 338 -13.29 -17.28 17.50
C HIS A 338 -13.73 -15.98 16.81
N ILE A 339 -13.23 -14.84 17.27
CA ILE A 339 -13.30 -13.58 16.52
C ILE A 339 -12.15 -13.55 15.52
N PHE A 340 -12.45 -13.15 14.29
CA PHE A 340 -11.52 -13.03 13.20
C PHE A 340 -11.86 -11.80 12.36
N SER A 341 -10.87 -11.19 11.73
CA SER A 341 -11.04 -10.17 10.70
C SER A 341 -12.24 -10.43 9.78
N CYS A 342 -13.11 -9.42 9.68
CA CYS A 342 -14.23 -9.47 8.73
C CYS A 342 -13.68 -9.42 7.30
N GLY A 343 -14.02 -10.41 6.44
CA GLY A 343 -13.46 -10.52 5.08
C GLY A 343 -12.77 -11.85 4.78
N GLY A 344 -12.73 -12.78 5.74
CA GLY A 344 -12.22 -14.14 5.53
C GLY A 344 -10.70 -14.27 5.47
N ARG A 345 -9.94 -13.17 5.51
CA ARG A 345 -8.46 -13.14 5.61
C ARG A 345 -8.01 -12.43 6.88
N ALA A 346 -6.82 -12.77 7.36
CA ALA A 346 -6.28 -12.29 8.65
C ALA A 346 -5.96 -10.79 8.70
N ASP A 347 -5.97 -10.10 7.57
CA ASP A 347 -5.72 -8.67 7.44
C ASP A 347 -7.00 -7.86 7.19
N GLY A 348 -8.18 -8.46 7.36
CA GLY A 348 -9.46 -7.77 7.09
C GLY A 348 -9.77 -7.61 5.60
N SER A 349 -8.88 -8.06 4.71
CA SER A 349 -9.14 -8.06 3.27
C SER A 349 -9.97 -9.27 2.85
N GLY A 350 -10.43 -9.26 1.60
CA GLY A 350 -11.14 -10.39 1.00
C GLY A 350 -12.66 -10.27 1.05
N GLN A 351 -13.31 -11.42 0.94
CA GLN A 351 -14.76 -11.57 0.98
C GLN A 351 -15.11 -12.47 2.17
N VAL A 352 -16.17 -12.12 2.90
CA VAL A 352 -16.67 -13.01 3.95
C VAL A 352 -16.97 -14.37 3.36
N THR A 353 -16.63 -15.40 4.13
CA THR A 353 -16.94 -16.78 3.76
C THR A 353 -18.11 -17.26 4.59
N ASP A 354 -18.68 -18.40 4.21
CA ASP A 354 -19.78 -19.01 4.96
C ASP A 354 -19.41 -19.34 6.42
N SER A 355 -18.11 -19.34 6.77
CA SER A 355 -17.62 -19.49 8.14
C SER A 355 -17.98 -18.33 9.07
N GLN A 356 -18.28 -17.15 8.51
CA GLN A 356 -18.58 -15.93 9.27
C GLN A 356 -20.06 -15.54 9.17
N LEU A 357 -20.85 -16.26 8.37
CA LEU A 357 -22.23 -15.90 8.04
C LEU A 357 -23.23 -16.76 8.82
N PHE A 358 -24.21 -16.10 9.43
CA PHE A 358 -25.28 -16.73 10.21
C PHE A 358 -26.65 -16.44 9.58
N PRO A 359 -27.59 -17.40 9.60
CA PRO A 359 -28.92 -17.26 8.99
C PRO A 359 -29.89 -16.46 9.87
N PHE A 360 -29.48 -15.28 10.35
CA PHE A 360 -30.38 -14.34 11.04
C PHE A 360 -30.98 -13.34 10.06
N SER A 361 -32.25 -13.02 10.28
CA SER A 361 -32.93 -11.83 9.77
C SER A 361 -33.23 -10.85 10.91
N ALA A 362 -33.45 -9.57 10.59
CA ALA A 362 -33.87 -8.57 11.58
C ALA A 362 -35.17 -8.99 12.32
N ALA A 363 -36.08 -9.68 11.63
CA ALA A 363 -37.33 -10.19 12.20
C ALA A 363 -37.13 -11.35 13.20
N THR A 364 -36.01 -12.09 13.10
CA THR A 364 -35.69 -13.24 13.97
C THR A 364 -34.82 -12.89 15.16
N LEU A 365 -34.24 -11.68 15.24
CA LEU A 365 -33.38 -11.27 16.37
C LEU A 365 -34.13 -11.16 17.70
N THR A 366 -35.46 -11.01 17.67
CA THR A 366 -36.28 -10.86 18.89
C THR A 366 -36.68 -12.20 19.53
N LYS A 367 -36.30 -13.34 18.93
CA LYS A 367 -36.60 -14.67 19.45
C LYS A 367 -35.32 -15.43 19.79
N ALA A 368 -35.41 -16.33 20.76
CA ALA A 368 -34.34 -17.27 21.03
C ALA A 368 -34.10 -18.15 19.78
N GLY A 369 -32.85 -18.27 19.35
CA GLY A 369 -32.49 -19.06 18.17
C GLY A 369 -31.06 -19.59 18.25
N PRO A 370 -30.71 -20.61 17.44
CA PRO A 370 -29.37 -21.17 17.45
C PRO A 370 -28.36 -20.27 16.73
N LEU A 371 -27.14 -20.21 17.25
CA LEU A 371 -25.99 -19.70 16.50
C LEU A 371 -25.45 -20.82 15.61
N ALA A 372 -25.91 -20.87 14.36
CA ALA A 372 -25.51 -21.87 13.37
C ALA A 372 -24.74 -21.21 12.22
N PRO A 373 -23.45 -21.54 12.01
CA PRO A 373 -22.66 -20.97 10.92
C PRO A 373 -23.08 -21.56 9.57
N SER A 374 -22.99 -20.79 8.49
CA SER A 374 -23.48 -21.21 7.17
C SER A 374 -22.60 -22.26 6.49
N ASN A 375 -21.34 -22.43 6.90
CA ASN A 375 -20.39 -23.38 6.31
C ASN A 375 -20.50 -24.81 6.83
N GLN A 376 -21.32 -25.08 7.85
CA GLN A 376 -21.50 -26.42 8.41
C GLN A 376 -22.98 -26.64 8.76
N GLN A 377 -23.66 -27.44 7.94
CA GLN A 377 -25.02 -27.86 8.21
C GLN A 377 -25.06 -28.69 9.50
N ASN A 378 -26.15 -28.58 10.25
CA ASN A 378 -26.38 -29.31 11.51
C ASN A 378 -25.33 -29.06 12.59
N THR A 379 -24.61 -27.94 12.55
CA THR A 379 -23.74 -27.51 13.65
C THR A 379 -24.33 -26.25 14.29
N CYS A 380 -24.50 -26.29 15.61
CA CYS A 380 -24.85 -25.13 16.42
C CYS A 380 -23.78 -24.90 17.46
N PHE A 381 -23.75 -23.69 18.01
CA PHE A 381 -22.89 -23.40 19.14
C PHE A 381 -23.59 -23.72 20.45
N VAL A 382 -22.82 -24.14 21.45
CA VAL A 382 -23.26 -24.41 22.81
C VAL A 382 -22.26 -23.82 23.79
N ASN A 383 -22.74 -23.38 24.95
CA ASN A 383 -21.85 -23.10 26.08
C ASN A 383 -21.38 -24.43 26.68
N THR A 384 -20.09 -24.71 26.59
CA THR A 384 -19.44 -25.84 27.26
C THR A 384 -18.36 -25.32 28.18
N ASN A 385 -18.59 -25.41 29.50
CA ASN A 385 -17.64 -24.96 30.53
C ASN A 385 -17.17 -23.50 30.38
N GLY A 386 -18.08 -22.60 30.01
CA GLY A 386 -17.77 -21.16 29.88
C GLY A 386 -17.07 -20.78 28.56
N LEU A 387 -16.98 -21.71 27.61
CA LEU A 387 -16.50 -21.45 26.26
C LEU A 387 -17.57 -21.82 25.23
N LEU A 388 -17.61 -21.06 24.14
CA LEU A 388 -18.48 -21.37 23.01
C LEU A 388 -17.84 -22.51 22.19
N GLN A 389 -18.55 -23.63 22.05
CA GLN A 389 -18.08 -24.83 21.36
C GLN A 389 -19.11 -25.32 20.33
N PRO A 390 -18.67 -25.98 19.24
CA PRO A 390 -19.60 -26.56 18.27
C PRO A 390 -20.23 -27.84 18.82
N SER A 391 -21.48 -28.08 18.47
CA SER A 391 -22.25 -29.28 18.80
C SER A 391 -23.20 -29.62 17.66
N ASP A 392 -23.46 -30.91 17.45
CA ASP A 392 -24.45 -31.37 16.48
C ASP A 392 -25.83 -30.84 16.87
N CYS A 393 -26.59 -30.35 15.90
CA CYS A 393 -27.93 -29.81 16.13
C CYS A 393 -28.87 -29.98 14.94
N ASN A 394 -30.16 -29.99 15.25
CA ASN A 394 -31.20 -29.74 14.26
C ASN A 394 -31.58 -28.26 14.34
N VAL A 395 -31.20 -27.44 13.35
CA VAL A 395 -31.49 -26.00 13.36
C VAL A 395 -33.00 -25.67 13.35
N ALA A 396 -33.85 -26.60 12.91
CA ALA A 396 -35.31 -26.45 12.96
C ALA A 396 -35.91 -26.81 14.34
N SER A 397 -35.16 -27.55 15.16
CA SER A 397 -35.56 -27.93 16.52
C SER A 397 -34.31 -28.03 17.42
N PRO A 398 -33.65 -26.89 17.71
CA PRO A 398 -32.44 -26.88 18.51
C PRO A 398 -32.74 -27.23 19.96
N ALA A 399 -31.80 -27.89 20.64
CA ALA A 399 -31.91 -28.18 22.06
C ALA A 399 -31.90 -26.88 22.88
N ALA A 400 -32.45 -26.92 24.10
CA ALA A 400 -32.55 -25.72 24.95
C ALA A 400 -31.19 -25.05 25.19
N ASN A 401 -30.12 -25.84 25.37
CA ASN A 401 -28.76 -25.35 25.57
C ASN A 401 -28.07 -24.82 24.29
N GLN A 402 -28.71 -24.96 23.13
CA GLN A 402 -28.27 -24.43 21.83
C GLN A 402 -28.95 -23.10 21.48
N LEU A 403 -29.86 -22.61 22.32
CA LEU A 403 -30.60 -21.38 22.09
C LEU A 403 -29.88 -20.17 22.69
N PHE A 404 -29.81 -19.10 21.89
CA PHE A 404 -29.29 -17.79 22.29
C PHE A 404 -30.36 -16.72 22.09
N THR A 405 -30.39 -15.74 22.99
CA THR A 405 -31.24 -14.55 22.89
C THR A 405 -30.41 -13.32 22.66
N VAL A 406 -30.89 -12.41 21.82
CA VAL A 406 -30.24 -11.11 21.59
C VAL A 406 -30.95 -10.09 22.46
N GLY A 407 -30.20 -9.42 23.34
CA GLY A 407 -30.71 -8.39 24.24
C GLY A 407 -31.22 -7.16 23.48
N SER A 408 -32.10 -6.39 24.14
CA SER A 408 -32.59 -5.12 23.61
C SER A 408 -31.45 -4.12 23.39
N ALA A 409 -31.43 -3.45 22.24
CA ALA A 409 -30.44 -2.42 21.92
C ALA A 409 -30.40 -1.34 23.02
N SER A 410 -29.21 -1.01 23.50
CA SER A 410 -29.02 0.18 24.33
C SER A 410 -29.24 1.42 23.46
N ALA A 411 -29.99 2.40 23.96
CA ALA A 411 -30.30 3.62 23.22
C ALA A 411 -29.02 4.32 22.74
N ALA A 412 -28.92 4.55 21.43
CA ALA A 412 -27.77 5.20 20.81
C ALA A 412 -27.59 6.64 21.35
N PRO A 413 -26.34 7.15 21.50
CA PRO A 413 -26.11 8.58 21.66
C PRO A 413 -26.60 9.34 20.41
N PRO A 414 -27.14 10.56 20.55
CA PRO A 414 -27.70 11.29 19.42
C PRO A 414 -26.62 11.63 18.39
N ALA A 415 -26.94 11.39 17.11
CA ALA A 415 -26.16 11.87 15.98
C ALA A 415 -26.10 13.40 16.01
N ALA A 416 -24.89 13.96 15.90
CA ALA A 416 -24.70 15.38 15.69
C ALA A 416 -25.33 15.78 14.36
N GLY A 417 -26.49 16.44 14.43
CA GLY A 417 -27.21 16.94 13.28
C GLY A 417 -26.50 18.16 12.69
N ASN A 418 -26.43 18.19 11.37
CA ASN A 418 -26.61 19.44 10.62
C ASN A 418 -27.60 19.13 9.50
N GLY A 419 -28.82 19.64 9.68
CA GLY A 419 -29.89 19.53 8.71
C GLY A 419 -29.63 20.44 7.52
N ASN A 420 -29.98 19.94 6.34
CA ASN A 420 -30.82 20.72 5.44
C ASN A 420 -31.65 19.76 4.58
N THR A 421 -32.95 19.75 4.84
CA THR A 421 -33.97 19.08 4.04
C THR A 421 -34.20 19.84 2.74
N GLN A 422 -34.14 19.15 1.60
CA GLN A 422 -34.99 19.49 0.47
C GLN A 422 -35.38 18.24 -0.32
N THR A 423 -36.66 17.92 -0.25
CA THR A 423 -37.39 16.94 -1.04
C THR A 423 -37.59 17.43 -2.47
N THR A 424 -37.22 16.63 -3.47
CA THR A 424 -37.99 16.47 -4.72
C THR A 424 -37.83 15.05 -5.26
N LYS A 425 -38.95 14.53 -5.78
CA LYS A 425 -39.23 13.16 -6.23
C LYS A 425 -39.23 13.14 -7.77
N ALA A 426 -38.60 12.13 -8.39
CA ALA A 426 -38.93 11.45 -9.66
C ALA A 426 -37.65 10.92 -10.38
N PRO A 427 -37.76 10.04 -11.39
CA PRO A 427 -38.44 8.75 -11.45
C PRO A 427 -37.45 7.59 -11.71
N VAL A 428 -37.93 6.37 -11.51
CA VAL A 428 -37.26 5.10 -11.82
C VAL A 428 -37.08 4.95 -13.34
N VAL A 429 -35.86 4.70 -13.80
CA VAL A 429 -35.57 4.15 -15.13
C VAL A 429 -34.82 2.84 -14.96
N THR A 430 -35.49 1.78 -15.36
CA THR A 430 -35.00 0.41 -15.47
C THR A 430 -34.09 0.29 -16.68
N THR A 431 -32.84 -0.13 -16.51
CA THR A 431 -32.04 -0.70 -17.61
C THR A 431 -31.22 -1.90 -17.14
N THR A 432 -31.26 -2.91 -17.99
CA THR A 432 -30.91 -4.32 -17.82
C THR A 432 -29.40 -4.57 -17.84
N ALA A 433 -28.93 -5.55 -17.07
CA ALA A 433 -27.58 -6.13 -17.13
C ALA A 433 -27.30 -6.80 -18.50
N PRO A 434 -26.02 -6.85 -18.96
CA PRO A 434 -25.13 -8.02 -18.73
C PRO A 434 -23.64 -7.61 -18.56
N ALA A 435 -22.62 -8.40 -18.18
CA ALA A 435 -22.44 -9.80 -17.80
C ALA A 435 -21.17 -9.91 -16.90
N THR A 436 -21.30 -10.70 -15.83
CA THR A 436 -20.38 -11.72 -15.29
C THR A 436 -18.85 -11.59 -15.50
N LYS A 437 -18.10 -11.44 -14.39
CA LYS A 437 -16.82 -12.15 -14.21
C LYS A 437 -17.14 -13.54 -13.68
N THR A 438 -16.81 -14.56 -14.47
CA THR A 438 -16.57 -15.91 -14.00
C THR A 438 -15.30 -15.85 -13.17
N THR A 439 -15.43 -15.84 -11.84
CA THR A 439 -14.31 -16.10 -10.95
C THR A 439 -13.86 -17.53 -11.23
N ALA A 440 -12.70 -17.69 -11.88
CA ALA A 440 -12.07 -18.99 -11.96
C ALA A 440 -11.88 -19.48 -10.51
N ALA A 441 -12.60 -20.54 -10.17
CA ALA A 441 -12.41 -21.28 -8.95
C ALA A 441 -10.93 -21.69 -8.88
N ALA A 442 -10.30 -21.42 -7.73
CA ALA A 442 -8.95 -21.89 -7.44
C ALA A 442 -8.93 -23.42 -7.38
N THR A 443 -8.84 -24.02 -8.57
CA THR A 443 -8.38 -25.39 -8.76
C THR A 443 -6.99 -25.23 -9.35
N ALA A 444 -6.00 -25.90 -8.76
CA ALA A 444 -4.57 -25.75 -9.02
C ALA A 444 -4.22 -25.35 -10.46
N THR A 445 -3.53 -24.22 -10.65
CA THR A 445 -2.94 -23.84 -11.94
C THR A 445 -1.55 -23.26 -11.75
N THR A 446 -0.68 -23.67 -12.67
CA THR A 446 0.67 -23.18 -12.91
C THR A 446 0.82 -21.65 -12.78
N PRO A 447 1.97 -21.16 -12.28
CA PRO A 447 2.28 -19.72 -12.23
C PRO A 447 2.03 -19.02 -13.58
N ILE A 448 1.18 -17.98 -13.61
CA ILE A 448 0.94 -17.18 -14.83
C ILE A 448 2.13 -16.25 -15.02
N LYS A 449 2.94 -16.49 -16.06
CA LYS A 449 4.08 -15.63 -16.37
C LYS A 449 3.60 -14.30 -16.95
N VAL A 450 4.21 -13.22 -16.49
CA VAL A 450 4.06 -11.90 -17.12
C VAL A 450 5.14 -11.71 -18.17
N SER A 451 4.84 -10.98 -19.24
CA SER A 451 5.84 -10.63 -20.25
C SER A 451 6.65 -9.38 -19.88
N GLY A 452 6.25 -8.64 -18.84
CA GLY A 452 7.00 -7.52 -18.27
C GLY A 452 7.92 -7.91 -17.10
N ALA A 453 8.30 -6.93 -16.28
CA ALA A 453 9.24 -7.12 -15.18
C ALA A 453 8.60 -7.88 -13.99
N GLY A 454 9.27 -8.90 -13.43
CA GLY A 454 8.79 -9.57 -12.20
C GLY A 454 8.28 -11.01 -12.37
N GLY A 455 8.39 -11.59 -13.56
CA GLY A 455 8.30 -13.03 -13.78
C GLY A 455 6.88 -13.61 -13.76
N THR A 456 6.21 -13.64 -12.61
CA THR A 456 4.87 -14.26 -12.44
C THR A 456 3.90 -13.26 -11.83
N LEU A 457 2.65 -13.21 -12.33
CA LEU A 457 1.57 -12.47 -11.69
C LEU A 457 1.40 -12.89 -10.22
N ASN A 458 1.24 -11.91 -9.35
CA ASN A 458 0.86 -12.10 -7.96
C ASN A 458 -0.56 -11.57 -7.75
N PRO A 459 -1.58 -12.45 -7.69
CA PRO A 459 -2.97 -12.02 -7.58
C PRO A 459 -3.27 -11.12 -6.38
N THR A 460 -2.55 -11.30 -5.26
CA THR A 460 -2.72 -10.43 -4.08
C THR A 460 -2.18 -9.03 -4.36
N ALA A 461 -1.01 -8.93 -4.98
CA ALA A 461 -0.42 -7.64 -5.32
C ALA A 461 -1.22 -6.92 -6.42
N VAL A 462 -1.83 -7.66 -7.36
CA VAL A 462 -2.78 -7.11 -8.34
C VAL A 462 -4.00 -6.53 -7.66
N ALA A 463 -4.63 -7.28 -6.75
CA ALA A 463 -5.82 -6.83 -6.04
C ALA A 463 -5.56 -5.59 -5.16
N GLU A 464 -4.37 -5.51 -4.56
CA GLU A 464 -3.88 -4.33 -3.83
C GLU A 464 -3.67 -3.14 -4.76
N SER A 465 -3.03 -3.36 -5.92
CA SER A 465 -2.62 -2.28 -6.84
C SER A 465 -3.77 -1.72 -7.69
N HIS A 466 -4.77 -2.54 -8.00
CA HIS A 466 -5.89 -2.15 -8.86
C HIS A 466 -7.26 -2.33 -8.18
N PRO A 467 -7.49 -1.70 -7.02
CA PRO A 467 -8.79 -1.75 -6.37
C PRO A 467 -9.81 -0.99 -7.22
N ARG A 468 -10.99 -1.59 -7.41
CA ARG A 468 -12.08 -0.92 -8.11
C ARG A 468 -12.64 0.20 -7.21
N ASP A 469 -12.63 1.42 -7.73
CA ASP A 469 -13.34 2.54 -7.09
C ASP A 469 -14.85 2.41 -7.31
N ASN A 470 -15.54 1.89 -6.30
CA ASN A 470 -16.99 1.73 -6.31
C ASN A 470 -17.74 3.03 -5.95
N THR A 471 -17.04 4.07 -5.50
CA THR A 471 -17.62 5.39 -5.23
C THR A 471 -17.54 6.32 -6.44
N ALA A 472 -16.88 5.88 -7.51
CA ALA A 472 -16.62 6.66 -8.69
C ALA A 472 -17.90 7.08 -9.43
N THR A 473 -17.98 8.37 -9.76
CA THR A 473 -18.90 8.89 -10.77
C THR A 473 -18.28 8.68 -12.15
N ARG A 474 -18.93 7.87 -12.98
CA ARG A 474 -18.48 7.51 -14.33
C ARG A 474 -19.25 8.32 -15.35
N ALA A 475 -18.54 9.11 -16.15
CA ALA A 475 -19.11 9.81 -17.30
C ALA A 475 -19.42 8.84 -18.45
N ALA A 476 -18.62 7.77 -18.56
CA ALA A 476 -18.87 6.65 -19.47
C ALA A 476 -18.30 5.35 -18.86
N THR A 477 -18.92 4.22 -19.19
CA THR A 477 -18.53 2.89 -18.68
C THR A 477 -18.41 1.92 -19.84
N GLY A 478 -17.34 1.13 -19.89
CA GLY A 478 -17.13 0.09 -20.89
C GLY A 478 -17.10 0.60 -22.33
N VAL A 479 -16.58 1.81 -22.55
CA VAL A 479 -16.43 2.39 -23.89
C VAL A 479 -15.14 1.92 -24.55
N GLN A 480 -15.13 1.85 -25.88
CA GLN A 480 -13.89 1.74 -26.65
C GLN A 480 -13.38 3.13 -27.02
N ILE A 481 -12.05 3.28 -27.00
CA ILE A 481 -11.39 4.50 -27.47
C ILE A 481 -10.76 4.17 -28.82
N LYS A 482 -11.24 4.82 -29.88
CA LYS A 482 -10.83 4.59 -31.26
C LYS A 482 -9.84 5.65 -31.73
N THR A 483 -8.78 5.23 -32.38
CA THR A 483 -7.89 6.11 -33.16
C THR A 483 -8.61 6.60 -34.43
N SER A 484 -8.06 7.61 -35.09
CA SER A 484 -8.67 8.18 -36.31
C SER A 484 -8.67 7.24 -37.52
N ASP A 485 -7.83 6.20 -37.52
CA ASP A 485 -7.86 5.08 -38.48
C ASP A 485 -8.83 3.95 -38.07
N GLY A 486 -9.62 4.15 -37.00
CA GLY A 486 -10.69 3.23 -36.58
C GLY A 486 -10.26 2.02 -35.76
N GLN A 487 -8.99 1.95 -35.36
CA GLN A 487 -8.47 0.92 -34.44
C GLN A 487 -8.78 1.29 -32.98
N CYS A 488 -8.75 0.32 -32.08
CA CYS A 488 -9.07 0.50 -30.67
C CYS A 488 -7.83 0.41 -29.79
N LEU A 489 -7.77 1.23 -28.75
CA LEU A 489 -6.87 1.02 -27.62
C LEU A 489 -7.17 -0.34 -27.00
N SER A 490 -6.12 -1.10 -26.70
CA SER A 490 -6.21 -2.47 -26.20
C SER A 490 -5.07 -2.75 -25.23
N ILE A 491 -5.38 -3.39 -24.12
CA ILE A 491 -4.38 -3.84 -23.15
C ILE A 491 -4.34 -5.36 -23.06
N ASP A 492 -3.21 -5.87 -22.57
CA ASP A 492 -3.03 -7.26 -22.20
C ASP A 492 -2.63 -7.30 -20.71
N GLU A 493 -3.47 -7.92 -19.88
CA GLU A 493 -3.30 -7.92 -18.42
C GLU A 493 -1.99 -8.58 -17.98
N ILE A 494 -1.45 -9.53 -18.76
CA ILE A 494 -0.17 -10.19 -18.43
C ILE A 494 1.05 -9.44 -18.98
N ALA A 495 0.87 -8.33 -19.69
CA ALA A 495 1.97 -7.60 -20.31
C ALA A 495 2.72 -6.63 -19.37
N GLY A 496 2.21 -6.48 -18.14
CA GLY A 496 2.78 -5.63 -17.11
C GLY A 496 3.80 -6.33 -16.21
N ASP A 497 4.00 -5.75 -15.03
CA ASP A 497 4.75 -6.36 -13.94
C ASP A 497 3.88 -7.36 -13.14
N PHE A 498 4.45 -7.96 -12.10
CA PHE A 498 3.76 -8.93 -11.24
C PHE A 498 2.48 -8.40 -10.56
N ARG A 499 2.20 -7.09 -10.65
CA ARG A 499 1.02 -6.43 -10.08
C ARG A 499 0.06 -5.90 -11.14
N GLU A 500 0.29 -6.18 -12.43
CA GLU A 500 -0.43 -5.57 -13.56
C GLU A 500 -0.15 -4.07 -13.75
N ASN A 501 0.93 -3.55 -13.16
CA ASN A 501 1.42 -2.22 -13.50
C ASN A 501 2.27 -2.25 -14.76
N LEU A 502 2.49 -1.07 -15.37
CA LEU A 502 3.36 -0.92 -16.53
C LEU A 502 2.88 -1.68 -17.77
N ILE A 503 1.58 -1.99 -17.85
CA ILE A 503 1.01 -2.65 -19.02
C ILE A 503 1.03 -1.65 -20.19
N PRO A 504 1.62 -2.00 -21.35
CA PRO A 504 1.58 -1.15 -22.54
C PRO A 504 0.16 -1.08 -23.13
N ILE A 505 -0.20 0.08 -23.69
CA ILE A 505 -1.43 0.21 -24.47
C ILE A 505 -1.10 -0.04 -25.94
N ASN A 506 -1.66 -1.12 -26.47
CA ASN A 506 -1.59 -1.46 -27.88
C ASN A 506 -2.75 -0.83 -28.65
N ILE A 507 -2.60 -0.74 -29.96
CA ILE A 507 -3.65 -0.30 -30.88
C ILE A 507 -3.92 -1.47 -31.81
N LYS A 508 -5.13 -2.02 -31.72
CA LYS A 508 -5.54 -3.23 -32.42
C LYS A 508 -6.88 -3.00 -33.11
N LYS A 509 -7.24 -3.86 -34.06
CA LYS A 509 -8.59 -3.87 -34.62
C LYS A 509 -9.63 -3.98 -33.49
N CYS A 510 -10.68 -3.17 -33.57
CA CYS A 510 -11.76 -3.21 -32.60
C CYS A 510 -12.48 -4.57 -32.66
N ASP A 511 -12.49 -5.29 -31.56
CA ASP A 511 -13.13 -6.60 -31.40
C ASP A 511 -14.13 -6.64 -30.24
N GLY A 512 -14.17 -5.59 -29.42
CA GLY A 512 -15.08 -5.49 -28.27
C GLY A 512 -14.65 -6.32 -27.07
N SER A 513 -13.45 -6.90 -27.09
CA SER A 513 -12.89 -7.65 -25.97
C SER A 513 -12.75 -6.77 -24.72
N ALA A 514 -12.72 -7.41 -23.54
CA ALA A 514 -12.59 -6.71 -22.27
C ALA A 514 -11.33 -5.84 -22.20
N GLY A 515 -10.23 -6.24 -22.85
CA GLY A 515 -9.00 -5.45 -22.95
C GLY A 515 -9.13 -4.16 -23.77
N GLN A 516 -10.24 -3.95 -24.49
CA GLN A 516 -10.52 -2.73 -25.27
C GLN A 516 -11.53 -1.79 -24.61
N LYS A 517 -11.92 -2.08 -23.37
CA LYS A 517 -13.04 -1.43 -22.69
C LYS A 517 -12.54 -0.60 -21.53
N PHE A 518 -12.92 0.68 -21.52
CA PHE A 518 -12.44 1.69 -20.58
C PHE A 518 -13.61 2.45 -19.94
N ASP A 519 -13.42 2.90 -18.71
CA ASP A 519 -14.30 3.80 -18.00
C ASP A 519 -13.68 5.20 -17.95
N PHE A 520 -14.52 6.23 -18.01
CA PHE A 520 -14.14 7.62 -17.80
C PHE A 520 -14.68 8.08 -16.45
N ILE A 521 -13.80 8.18 -15.45
CA ILE A 521 -14.16 8.56 -14.08
C ILE A 521 -13.89 10.05 -13.88
N THR A 522 -14.93 10.83 -13.57
CA THR A 522 -14.82 12.30 -13.35
C THR A 522 -14.84 12.68 -11.88
N LYS A 523 -15.20 11.75 -11.00
CA LYS A 523 -15.11 11.90 -9.55
C LYS A 523 -14.94 10.53 -8.89
N GLY A 524 -14.19 10.42 -7.80
CA GLY A 524 -14.01 9.16 -7.07
C GLY A 524 -12.92 9.28 -6.00
N VAL A 525 -12.54 8.15 -5.37
CA VAL A 525 -11.44 8.05 -4.40
C VAL A 525 -10.15 8.65 -4.96
N HIS A 526 -9.87 8.38 -6.23
CA HIS A 526 -8.66 8.85 -6.91
C HIS A 526 -8.95 9.94 -7.95
N ASN A 527 -10.13 10.58 -7.96
CA ASN A 527 -10.32 11.77 -8.79
C ASN A 527 -11.20 12.78 -8.07
N ASP A 528 -10.57 13.86 -7.62
CA ASP A 528 -11.21 15.01 -6.99
C ASP A 528 -11.05 16.30 -7.82
N GLN A 529 -10.48 16.21 -9.02
CA GLN A 529 -10.13 17.36 -9.85
C GLN A 529 -11.24 17.69 -10.86
N ALA A 530 -11.85 18.86 -10.70
CA ALA A 530 -12.88 19.34 -11.62
C ALA A 530 -12.34 19.52 -13.06
N GLY A 531 -13.14 19.14 -14.05
CA GLY A 531 -12.75 19.22 -15.47
C GLY A 531 -11.65 18.22 -15.87
N LYS A 532 -11.41 17.20 -15.04
CA LYS A 532 -10.45 16.13 -15.30
C LYS A 532 -11.10 14.76 -15.22
N THR A 533 -10.51 13.80 -15.90
CA THR A 533 -10.92 12.40 -15.84
C THR A 533 -9.73 11.47 -15.62
N LEU A 534 -10.00 10.36 -14.93
CA LEU A 534 -9.21 9.14 -15.03
C LEU A 534 -9.80 8.27 -16.12
N ILE A 535 -8.94 7.74 -16.99
CA ILE A 535 -9.32 6.72 -17.98
C ILE A 535 -8.88 5.38 -17.43
N VAL A 536 -9.83 4.51 -17.11
CA VAL A 536 -9.60 3.29 -16.33
C VAL A 536 -9.93 2.06 -17.16
N SER A 537 -9.01 1.11 -17.26
CA SER A 537 -9.29 -0.18 -17.89
C SER A 537 -10.35 -0.94 -17.11
N THR A 538 -11.39 -1.42 -17.77
CA THR A 538 -12.41 -2.28 -17.14
C THR A 538 -11.90 -3.69 -16.84
N LEU A 539 -10.83 -4.12 -17.53
CA LEU A 539 -10.24 -5.45 -17.35
C LEU A 539 -9.46 -5.53 -16.03
N THR A 540 -8.57 -4.57 -15.80
CA THR A 540 -7.64 -4.55 -14.66
C THR A 540 -8.05 -3.59 -13.55
N ASN A 541 -8.90 -2.59 -13.82
CA ASN A 541 -9.13 -1.39 -12.98
C ASN A 541 -7.91 -0.45 -12.84
N GLY A 542 -6.88 -0.63 -13.65
CA GLY A 542 -5.76 0.31 -13.72
C GLY A 542 -6.06 1.57 -14.54
N CYS A 543 -5.40 2.66 -14.19
CA CYS A 543 -5.50 3.97 -14.81
C CYS A 543 -4.47 4.14 -15.94
N LEU A 544 -4.90 4.74 -17.05
CA LEU A 544 -4.00 5.26 -18.07
C LEU A 544 -3.06 6.31 -17.45
N ASN A 545 -1.76 6.14 -17.67
CA ASN A 545 -0.72 6.95 -17.05
C ASN A 545 0.36 7.35 -18.07
N PHE A 546 0.84 8.59 -17.97
CA PHE A 546 1.97 9.12 -18.73
C PHE A 546 3.19 9.39 -17.86
N ASP A 547 4.23 8.55 -17.96
CA ASP A 547 5.50 8.73 -17.26
C ASP A 547 6.59 9.19 -18.21
N ASP A 548 6.87 10.49 -18.20
CA ASP A 548 7.87 11.15 -19.05
C ASP A 548 9.31 10.70 -18.76
N ARG A 549 9.55 10.09 -17.59
CA ARG A 549 10.86 9.58 -17.18
C ARG A 549 11.20 8.23 -17.82
N ARG A 550 10.21 7.54 -18.42
CA ARG A 550 10.45 6.26 -19.10
C ARG A 550 11.07 6.48 -20.47
N ALA A 551 11.72 5.43 -20.98
CA ALA A 551 12.26 5.43 -22.33
C ALA A 551 11.16 5.70 -23.36
N ALA A 552 11.53 6.37 -24.46
CA ALA A 552 10.62 6.66 -25.55
C ALA A 552 9.92 5.37 -26.03
N GLY A 553 8.61 5.46 -26.28
CA GLY A 553 7.77 4.31 -26.63
C GLY A 553 7.22 3.52 -25.43
N ASP A 554 7.67 3.80 -24.21
CA ASP A 554 7.22 3.12 -22.98
C ASP A 554 6.61 4.08 -21.94
N GLN A 555 6.30 5.30 -22.37
CA GLN A 555 5.83 6.39 -21.50
C GLN A 555 4.31 6.32 -21.24
N VAL A 556 3.53 5.69 -22.13
CA VAL A 556 2.07 5.54 -21.99
C VAL A 556 1.73 4.11 -21.59
N ILE A 557 1.19 3.94 -20.38
CA ILE A 557 1.00 2.64 -19.72
C ILE A 557 -0.29 2.61 -18.89
N ILE A 558 -0.77 1.41 -18.54
CA ILE A 558 -1.70 1.24 -17.42
C ILE A 558 -0.89 1.09 -16.14
N PHE A 559 -1.33 1.80 -15.11
CA PHE A 559 -0.75 1.78 -13.78
C PHE A 559 -1.86 1.81 -12.74
N SER A 560 -1.58 1.37 -11.52
CA SER A 560 -2.46 1.51 -10.37
C SER A 560 -2.98 2.93 -10.23
N CYS A 561 -4.30 3.06 -10.05
CA CYS A 561 -4.92 4.36 -9.83
C CYS A 561 -4.43 4.92 -8.49
N GLY A 562 -4.10 6.22 -8.44
CA GLY A 562 -3.51 6.84 -7.24
C GLY A 562 -1.98 7.00 -7.30
N GLY A 563 -1.37 6.91 -8.49
CA GLY A 563 0.03 7.29 -8.72
C GLY A 563 1.13 6.46 -8.05
N ARG A 564 0.79 5.54 -7.14
CA ARG A 564 1.71 4.61 -6.47
C ARG A 564 1.46 3.20 -6.93
N ALA A 565 2.53 2.41 -7.10
CA ALA A 565 2.50 1.05 -7.64
C ALA A 565 1.67 0.02 -6.84
N ASP A 566 1.17 0.39 -5.67
CA ASP A 566 0.33 -0.43 -4.79
C ASP A 566 -1.09 0.14 -4.64
N GLY A 567 -1.44 1.17 -5.41
CA GLY A 567 -2.76 1.79 -5.37
C GLY A 567 -3.04 2.67 -4.14
N SER A 568 -2.13 2.74 -3.16
CA SER A 568 -2.34 3.45 -1.88
C SER A 568 -2.26 4.98 -1.95
N GLY A 569 -1.90 5.53 -3.12
CA GLY A 569 -1.58 6.96 -3.26
C GLY A 569 -2.74 7.84 -3.70
N GLN A 570 -2.45 9.14 -3.73
CA GLN A 570 -3.30 10.14 -4.36
C GLN A 570 -3.02 10.20 -5.86
N VAL A 571 -4.05 10.51 -6.64
CA VAL A 571 -3.89 10.67 -8.08
C VAL A 571 -2.86 11.75 -8.39
N ASN A 572 -1.99 11.47 -9.34
CA ASN A 572 -0.99 12.41 -9.81
C ASN A 572 -1.38 12.96 -11.18
N ASN A 573 -0.77 14.09 -11.55
CA ASN A 573 -1.07 14.74 -12.84
C ASN A 573 -0.76 13.86 -14.06
N SER A 574 0.04 12.79 -13.91
CA SER A 574 0.32 11.83 -14.99
C SER A 574 -0.86 10.92 -15.33
N GLN A 575 -1.87 10.84 -14.47
CA GLN A 575 -3.07 10.01 -14.68
C GLN A 575 -4.32 10.84 -15.05
N LEU A 576 -4.22 12.18 -14.99
CA LEU A 576 -5.35 13.07 -15.21
C LEU A 576 -5.36 13.65 -16.62
N PHE A 577 -6.52 13.59 -17.27
CA PHE A 577 -6.75 14.14 -18.61
C PHE A 577 -7.82 15.22 -18.56
N PRO A 578 -7.66 16.39 -19.23
CA PRO A 578 -8.73 17.38 -19.39
C PRO A 578 -9.97 16.74 -19.99
N PHE A 579 -11.13 16.90 -19.38
CA PHE A 579 -12.35 16.22 -19.84
C PHE A 579 -13.63 16.93 -19.39
N THR A 580 -14.61 16.91 -20.28
CA THR A 580 -15.99 17.35 -20.11
C THR A 580 -16.94 16.35 -20.75
N ALA A 581 -18.23 16.38 -20.38
CA ALA A 581 -19.21 15.48 -20.98
C ALA A 581 -19.40 15.68 -22.50
N ALA A 582 -19.00 16.84 -23.05
CA ALA A 582 -19.03 17.10 -24.48
C ALA A 582 -18.01 16.25 -25.25
N ASP A 583 -16.90 15.87 -24.61
CA ASP A 583 -15.82 15.10 -25.22
C ASP A 583 -16.24 13.66 -25.55
N LEU A 584 -17.32 13.15 -24.94
CA LEU A 584 -17.90 11.85 -25.32
C LEU A 584 -18.58 11.87 -26.70
N LYS A 585 -18.84 13.05 -27.26
CA LYS A 585 -19.61 13.22 -28.51
C LYS A 585 -18.78 13.81 -29.64
N ALA A 586 -17.50 14.11 -29.40
CA ALA A 586 -16.61 14.76 -30.35
C ALA A 586 -15.25 14.06 -30.39
N PRO A 587 -14.45 14.26 -31.46
CA PRO A 587 -13.05 13.88 -31.45
C PRO A 587 -12.32 14.51 -30.27
N TYR A 588 -11.61 13.69 -29.51
CA TYR A 588 -10.99 14.03 -28.24
C TYR A 588 -9.48 13.82 -28.31
N ALA A 589 -8.71 14.80 -27.86
CA ALA A 589 -7.26 14.69 -27.77
C ALA A 589 -6.84 14.21 -26.37
N LEU A 590 -6.20 13.05 -26.32
CA LEU A 590 -5.62 12.51 -25.10
C LEU A 590 -4.35 13.29 -24.74
N THR A 591 -4.49 14.22 -23.81
CA THR A 591 -3.41 15.11 -23.34
C THR A 591 -3.20 14.93 -21.83
N PRO A 592 -2.04 14.41 -21.38
CA PRO A 592 -1.82 14.17 -19.96
C PRO A 592 -1.56 15.49 -19.22
N SER A 593 -2.08 15.64 -18.00
CA SER A 593 -2.00 16.92 -17.27
C SER A 593 -0.60 17.26 -16.75
N ASN A 594 0.31 16.29 -16.66
CA ASN A 594 1.70 16.52 -16.26
C ASN A 594 2.62 17.02 -17.40
N ALA A 595 2.19 16.99 -18.66
CA ALA A 595 3.02 17.39 -19.78
C ALA A 595 2.25 18.26 -20.79
N LYS A 596 2.43 19.58 -20.68
CA LYS A 596 1.85 20.55 -21.62
C LYS A 596 2.42 20.35 -23.01
N GLY A 597 1.55 20.40 -24.02
CA GLY A 597 1.96 20.26 -25.42
C GLY A 597 2.30 18.83 -25.83
N VAL A 598 1.84 17.84 -25.06
CA VAL A 598 1.97 16.42 -25.41
C VAL A 598 0.59 15.85 -25.77
N CYS A 599 0.52 15.19 -26.92
CA CYS A 599 -0.66 14.44 -27.36
C CYS A 599 -0.29 12.98 -27.58
N PHE A 600 -1.25 12.09 -27.34
CA PHE A 600 -1.07 10.69 -27.71
C PHE A 600 -1.39 10.43 -29.17
N VAL A 601 -0.69 9.46 -29.75
CA VAL A 601 -0.82 9.05 -31.16
C VAL A 601 -0.67 7.54 -31.29
N ASN A 602 -1.20 7.00 -32.38
CA ASN A 602 -0.80 5.69 -32.86
C ASN A 602 0.62 5.75 -33.42
N ASN A 603 1.55 5.00 -32.82
CA ASN A 603 2.89 4.80 -33.33
C ASN A 603 3.12 3.30 -33.55
N ASN A 604 2.91 2.85 -34.78
CA ASN A 604 3.14 1.46 -35.22
C ASN A 604 2.43 0.41 -34.35
N GLY A 605 1.15 0.64 -34.03
CA GLY A 605 0.34 -0.32 -33.26
C GLY A 605 0.51 -0.22 -31.74
N ARG A 606 1.22 0.80 -31.25
CA ARG A 606 1.33 1.13 -29.82
C ARG A 606 0.93 2.58 -29.58
N LEU A 607 0.23 2.83 -28.48
CA LEU A 607 -0.07 4.19 -28.06
C LEU A 607 1.23 4.84 -27.57
N SER A 608 1.58 5.96 -28.18
CA SER A 608 2.79 6.73 -27.86
C SER A 608 2.44 8.21 -27.79
N ASN A 609 3.44 9.07 -27.71
CA ASN A 609 3.29 10.50 -27.51
C ASN A 609 4.14 11.29 -28.51
N VAL A 610 3.65 12.49 -28.85
CA VAL A 610 4.35 13.48 -29.67
C VAL A 610 4.10 14.87 -29.10
N ASN A 611 4.94 15.83 -29.49
CA ASN A 611 4.66 17.24 -29.24
C ASN A 611 3.47 17.68 -30.12
N CYS A 612 2.56 18.47 -29.56
CA CYS A 612 1.36 18.96 -30.25
C CYS A 612 0.88 20.31 -29.71
N ASP A 613 0.04 20.98 -30.49
CA ASP A 613 -0.84 22.03 -29.99
C ASP A 613 -2.17 21.40 -29.54
N ALA A 614 -2.40 21.32 -28.24
CA ALA A 614 -3.62 20.74 -27.69
C ALA A 614 -4.90 21.51 -28.06
N ALA A 615 -4.80 22.78 -28.47
CA ALA A 615 -5.93 23.55 -28.98
C ALA A 615 -6.23 23.26 -30.46
N LYS A 616 -5.27 22.71 -31.20
CA LYS A 616 -5.37 22.36 -32.62
C LYS A 616 -4.67 21.02 -32.91
N PRO A 617 -5.14 19.92 -32.30
CA PRO A 617 -4.54 18.61 -32.50
C PRO A 617 -4.64 18.18 -33.97
N ALA A 618 -3.60 17.53 -34.48
CA ALA A 618 -3.62 16.92 -35.80
C ALA A 618 -4.62 15.73 -35.85
N ALA A 619 -5.07 15.35 -37.04
CA ALA A 619 -6.06 14.28 -37.21
C ALA A 619 -5.62 12.92 -36.60
N ASN A 620 -4.31 12.61 -36.61
CA ASN A 620 -3.76 11.40 -36.02
C ASN A 620 -3.57 11.48 -34.48
N GLN A 621 -3.86 12.63 -33.87
CA GLN A 621 -3.82 12.89 -32.43
C GLN A 621 -5.22 12.88 -31.79
N LEU A 622 -6.25 12.66 -32.62
CA LEU A 622 -7.65 12.67 -32.22
C LEU A 622 -8.20 11.24 -32.08
N PHE A 623 -8.99 11.05 -31.03
CA PHE A 623 -9.63 9.78 -30.69
C PHE A 623 -11.14 9.95 -30.62
N THR A 624 -11.90 8.89 -30.88
CA THR A 624 -13.35 8.86 -30.71
C THR A 624 -13.74 7.87 -29.63
N ILE A 625 -14.66 8.27 -28.75
CA ILE A 625 -15.14 7.44 -27.65
C ILE A 625 -16.48 6.82 -28.09
N VAL A 626 -16.57 5.49 -28.09
CA VAL A 626 -17.77 4.77 -28.54
C VAL A 626 -18.22 3.75 -27.50
N ALA A 627 -19.53 3.65 -27.28
CA ALA A 627 -20.13 2.65 -26.38
C ALA A 627 -19.96 1.22 -26.92
#